data_AF-A0A819XK72-F1
#
_entry.id   AF-A0A819XK72-F1
#
_cell.length_a   1.000
_cell.length_b   1.000
_cell.length_c   1.000
_cell.angle_alpha   90.00
_cell.angle_beta   90.00
_cell.angle_gamma   90.00
#
_symmetry.space_group_name_H-M   'P 1'
#
loop_
_entity.id
_entity.type
_entity.pdbx_description
1 polymer ?
#
loop_
_entity_poly.entity_id
_entity_poly.type
_entity_poly.pdbx_seq_one_letter_code
_entity_poly.pdbx_strand_id
1 'polypeptide(L)'
;PFLYGLGEHQQSLLIDVTNQWNKLTFWTRDTPPAQHVNLYGVHPFYINVEMKTNMLTNFHGQFFLNSNAMDIDLQPLPAISYTTIGGIIDLYLFTGPTAQDVIQQYWDVIGKPTMPPYWSLGFHLCRYGYNNINNLRAVIQRMHDAEFPYDVQWTDIDAMSSTLDFTYDQTNFNGLPDLVHSLQSEGKHYVNIIDCGISSTQPSGTYLPYDDGLKRGIFITKFNSTEPIIGQVWPGLTVFPDFTNASTVEWWTNIAATFHDTIPFDGIWIDMNEPSNFIDGSHDGCTNNSLDKPPFVPHVLGDSLSAKTLCPSAQHALSSHYNLHNMYGYFEAKATNL
;
A
#
# COMPACT_ATOMS: atom_id res chain seq x y z
N PRO A 1 -16.79 1.85 -27.53
CA PRO A 1 -15.81 2.69 -26.79
C PRO A 1 -14.73 1.77 -26.27
N PHE A 2 -13.50 2.26 -26.18
CA PHE A 2 -12.38 1.48 -25.67
C PHE A 2 -11.90 2.14 -24.38
N LEU A 3 -11.96 1.41 -23.27
CA LEU A 3 -11.73 1.91 -21.93
C LEU A 3 -10.44 1.33 -21.35
N TYR A 4 -9.65 2.16 -20.71
CA TYR A 4 -8.37 1.80 -20.07
C TYR A 4 -8.31 2.43 -18.68
N GLY A 5 -7.73 1.74 -17.68
CA GLY A 5 -7.58 2.26 -16.31
C GLY A 5 -8.33 1.42 -15.29
N LEU A 6 -8.99 2.08 -14.32
CA LEU A 6 -9.84 1.44 -13.29
C LEU A 6 -9.09 0.34 -12.52
N GLY A 7 -7.89 0.66 -12.03
CA GLY A 7 -7.06 -0.23 -11.23
C GLY A 7 -7.38 -0.17 -9.73
N GLU A 8 -6.99 -1.16 -8.94
CA GLU A 8 -6.15 -2.31 -9.31
C GLU A 8 -6.96 -3.62 -9.44
N HIS A 9 -6.84 -4.27 -10.61
CA HIS A 9 -7.53 -5.51 -10.92
C HIS A 9 -6.68 -6.35 -11.88
N GLN A 10 -6.70 -7.68 -11.75
CA GLN A 10 -6.10 -8.56 -12.75
C GLN A 10 -7.04 -8.67 -13.97
N GLN A 11 -6.80 -7.83 -14.97
CA GLN A 11 -7.56 -7.82 -16.22
C GLN A 11 -6.70 -7.40 -17.41
N SER A 12 -7.24 -7.53 -18.63
CA SER A 12 -6.64 -6.95 -19.83
C SER A 12 -6.56 -5.42 -19.70
N LEU A 13 -5.48 -4.84 -20.24
CA LEU A 13 -5.30 -3.38 -20.26
C LEU A 13 -6.48 -2.65 -20.93
N LEU A 14 -6.96 -3.20 -22.05
CA LEU A 14 -8.23 -2.81 -22.64
C LEU A 14 -9.37 -3.52 -21.91
N ILE A 15 -10.26 -2.75 -21.30
CA ILE A 15 -11.44 -3.26 -20.61
C ILE A 15 -12.54 -3.51 -21.64
N ASP A 16 -13.02 -4.75 -21.74
CA ASP A 16 -14.14 -5.09 -22.61
C ASP A 16 -15.46 -4.59 -22.00
N VAL A 17 -16.06 -3.61 -22.65
CA VAL A 17 -17.36 -3.03 -22.28
C VAL A 17 -18.45 -3.35 -23.30
N THR A 18 -18.19 -4.26 -24.26
CA THR A 18 -19.03 -4.44 -25.45
C THR A 18 -19.96 -5.63 -25.38
N ASN A 19 -19.61 -6.68 -24.64
CA ASN A 19 -20.35 -7.95 -24.69
C ASN A 19 -20.92 -8.40 -23.34
N GLN A 20 -20.50 -7.81 -22.23
CA GLN A 20 -20.85 -8.27 -20.88
C GLN A 20 -20.98 -7.11 -19.90
N TRP A 21 -21.76 -7.33 -18.85
CA TRP A 21 -21.72 -6.49 -17.66
C TRP A 21 -20.43 -6.79 -16.90
N ASN A 22 -19.62 -5.78 -16.64
CA ASN A 22 -18.40 -5.92 -15.87
C ASN A 22 -18.48 -5.00 -14.65
N LYS A 23 -18.25 -5.57 -13.47
CA LYS A 23 -18.23 -4.84 -12.21
C LYS A 23 -16.81 -4.86 -11.67
N LEU A 24 -16.31 -3.67 -11.36
CA LEU A 24 -15.00 -3.46 -10.76
C LEU A 24 -15.20 -2.86 -9.37
N THR A 25 -14.59 -3.47 -8.35
CA THR A 25 -14.78 -3.07 -6.95
C THR A 25 -13.52 -2.42 -6.42
N PHE A 26 -13.67 -1.29 -5.76
CA PHE A 26 -12.57 -0.45 -5.29
C PHE A 26 -12.57 -0.43 -3.76
N TRP A 27 -11.71 -1.26 -3.18
CA TRP A 27 -11.40 -1.34 -1.76
C TRP A 27 -10.03 -2.00 -1.64
N THR A 28 -9.03 -1.31 -1.09
CA THR A 28 -7.65 -1.83 -1.04
C THR A 28 -7.60 -3.14 -0.25
N ARG A 29 -6.92 -4.16 -0.77
CA ARG A 29 -7.02 -5.51 -0.22
C ARG A 29 -5.78 -6.35 -0.46
N ASP A 30 -5.22 -6.84 0.64
CA ASP A 30 -4.26 -7.95 0.64
C ASP A 30 -4.96 -9.24 0.17
N THR A 31 -4.71 -9.58 -1.08
CA THR A 31 -5.03 -10.88 -1.66
C THR A 31 -4.10 -11.13 -2.85
N PRO A 32 -3.63 -12.38 -3.08
CA PRO A 32 -2.90 -12.69 -4.30
C PRO A 32 -3.71 -12.29 -5.55
N PRO A 33 -3.07 -11.78 -6.62
CA PRO A 33 -3.80 -11.30 -7.78
C PRO A 33 -4.67 -12.41 -8.37
N ALA A 34 -5.96 -12.10 -8.53
CA ALA A 34 -6.94 -12.96 -9.16
C ALA A 34 -7.91 -12.09 -9.98
N GLN A 35 -8.61 -12.72 -10.92
CA GLN A 35 -9.69 -12.05 -11.65
C GLN A 35 -10.89 -11.82 -10.72
N HIS A 36 -11.63 -10.73 -10.97
CA HIS A 36 -12.89 -10.40 -10.28
C HIS A 36 -12.76 -10.15 -8.76
N VAL A 37 -11.59 -9.73 -8.30
CA VAL A 37 -11.37 -9.29 -6.92
C VAL A 37 -10.75 -7.90 -6.89
N ASN A 38 -11.09 -7.13 -5.87
CA ASN A 38 -10.40 -5.90 -5.51
C ASN A 38 -9.00 -6.24 -4.96
N LEU A 39 -7.97 -5.52 -5.42
CA LEU A 39 -6.56 -5.75 -5.06
C LEU A 39 -6.01 -4.57 -4.23
N TYR A 40 -4.70 -4.39 -4.24
CA TYR A 40 -3.95 -3.54 -3.31
C TYR A 40 -4.19 -2.04 -3.50
N GLY A 41 -4.41 -1.59 -4.75
CA GLY A 41 -4.61 -0.18 -5.09
C GLY A 41 -6.03 0.18 -5.55
N VAL A 42 -6.38 1.47 -5.38
CA VAL A 42 -7.66 2.06 -5.82
C VAL A 42 -7.39 3.31 -6.67
N HIS A 43 -7.68 3.21 -7.96
CA HIS A 43 -7.48 4.24 -8.96
C HIS A 43 -8.74 4.42 -9.81
N PRO A 44 -9.73 5.20 -9.34
CA PRO A 44 -10.98 5.49 -10.05
C PRO A 44 -10.77 6.51 -11.19
N PHE A 45 -9.82 6.22 -12.07
CA PHE A 45 -9.45 6.98 -13.26
C PHE A 45 -9.53 6.07 -14.49
N TYR A 46 -10.09 6.59 -15.59
CA TYR A 46 -10.04 5.91 -16.88
C TYR A 46 -9.72 6.85 -18.02
N ILE A 47 -9.24 6.27 -19.12
CA ILE A 47 -9.13 6.90 -20.43
C ILE A 47 -10.10 6.19 -21.38
N ASN A 48 -10.92 6.96 -22.07
CA ASN A 48 -11.81 6.48 -23.13
C ASN A 48 -11.35 6.97 -24.50
N VAL A 49 -11.43 6.07 -25.47
CA VAL A 49 -11.14 6.35 -26.87
C VAL A 49 -12.41 6.71 -27.63
N GLU A 50 -12.36 7.83 -28.35
CA GLU A 50 -13.44 8.33 -29.18
C GLU A 50 -13.17 8.00 -30.65
N MET A 51 -14.06 7.18 -31.21
CA MET A 51 -14.06 6.86 -32.63
C MET A 51 -15.03 7.76 -33.40
N LYS A 52 -14.55 8.36 -34.49
CA LYS A 52 -15.38 8.99 -35.51
C LYS A 52 -15.12 8.29 -36.84
N THR A 53 -16.19 7.83 -37.51
CA THR A 53 -16.10 7.15 -38.82
C THR A 53 -15.06 6.02 -38.86
N ASN A 54 -15.01 5.18 -37.81
CA ASN A 54 -14.03 4.07 -37.65
C ASN A 54 -12.55 4.49 -37.64
N MET A 55 -12.27 5.77 -37.39
CA MET A 55 -10.92 6.27 -37.12
C MET A 55 -10.82 6.71 -35.66
N LEU A 56 -9.68 6.39 -35.03
CA LEU A 56 -9.30 6.92 -33.73
C LEU A 56 -9.16 8.44 -33.89
N THR A 57 -10.01 9.20 -33.20
CA THR A 57 -10.04 10.66 -33.39
C THR A 57 -9.63 11.44 -32.17
N ASN A 58 -10.09 11.06 -30.97
CA ASN A 58 -9.80 11.76 -29.73
C ASN A 58 -9.75 10.79 -28.55
N PHE A 59 -9.22 11.29 -27.44
CA PHE A 59 -9.19 10.61 -26.15
C PHE A 59 -9.70 11.59 -25.09
N HIS A 60 -10.47 11.10 -24.14
CA HIS A 60 -10.74 11.82 -22.91
C HIS A 60 -10.43 10.95 -21.71
N GLY A 61 -10.18 11.58 -20.57
CA GLY A 61 -10.07 10.90 -19.29
C GLY A 61 -11.12 11.39 -18.30
N GLN A 62 -11.44 10.56 -17.33
CA GLN A 62 -12.27 10.94 -16.20
C GLN A 62 -11.63 10.40 -14.92
N PHE A 63 -11.53 11.25 -13.91
CA PHE A 63 -11.09 10.87 -12.57
C PHE A 63 -12.22 11.18 -11.58
N PHE A 64 -12.57 10.20 -10.76
CA PHE A 64 -13.50 10.38 -9.65
C PHE A 64 -12.71 10.48 -8.35
N LEU A 65 -12.57 11.70 -7.81
CA LEU A 65 -11.84 11.95 -6.56
C LEU A 65 -12.70 11.55 -5.36
N ASN A 66 -12.74 10.26 -5.08
CA ASN A 66 -13.46 9.67 -3.95
C ASN A 66 -12.73 8.41 -3.48
N SER A 67 -12.46 8.32 -2.18
CA SER A 67 -11.70 7.22 -1.57
C SER A 67 -12.56 6.21 -0.84
N ASN A 68 -13.88 6.39 -0.78
CA ASN A 68 -14.76 5.41 -0.16
C ASN A 68 -14.84 4.14 -1.01
N ALA A 69 -15.21 3.03 -0.38
CA ALA A 69 -15.45 1.79 -1.11
C ALA A 69 -16.53 2.02 -2.18
N MET A 70 -16.30 1.51 -3.39
CA MET A 70 -17.25 1.69 -4.49
C MET A 70 -17.24 0.52 -5.47
N ASP A 71 -18.39 0.32 -6.12
CA ASP A 71 -18.48 -0.47 -7.34
C ASP A 71 -18.57 0.46 -8.55
N ILE A 72 -17.88 0.08 -9.62
CA ILE A 72 -18.01 0.67 -10.95
C ILE A 72 -18.55 -0.38 -11.90
N ASP A 73 -19.78 -0.17 -12.37
CA ASP A 73 -20.44 -1.03 -13.34
C ASP A 73 -20.24 -0.50 -14.76
N LEU A 74 -19.75 -1.37 -15.65
CA LEU A 74 -19.58 -1.14 -17.07
C LEU A 74 -20.60 -1.99 -17.84
N GLN A 75 -21.35 -1.35 -18.74
CA GLN A 75 -22.48 -1.98 -19.44
C GLN A 75 -22.34 -1.96 -20.97
N PRO A 76 -22.91 -2.94 -21.70
CA PRO A 76 -22.80 -3.05 -23.18
C PRO A 76 -23.39 -1.91 -24.01
N LEU A 77 -24.40 -1.20 -23.51
CA LEU A 77 -24.92 0.02 -24.13
C LEU A 77 -24.09 1.20 -23.62
N PRO A 78 -22.82 1.28 -24.04
CA PRO A 78 -21.70 1.69 -23.21
C PRO A 78 -22.03 2.81 -22.24
N ALA A 79 -22.10 2.46 -20.96
CA ALA A 79 -22.21 3.42 -19.87
C ALA A 79 -21.39 2.94 -18.68
N ILE A 80 -21.14 3.87 -17.78
CA ILE A 80 -20.43 3.65 -16.53
C ILE A 80 -21.33 4.14 -15.39
N SER A 81 -21.52 3.31 -14.38
CA SER A 81 -22.27 3.67 -13.18
C SER A 81 -21.38 3.54 -11.96
N TYR A 82 -21.38 4.57 -11.12
CA TYR A 82 -20.62 4.62 -9.88
C TYR A 82 -21.56 4.41 -8.71
N THR A 83 -21.27 3.43 -7.85
CA THR A 83 -21.97 3.21 -6.59
C THR A 83 -20.96 3.29 -5.45
N THR A 84 -20.83 4.47 -4.85
CA THR A 84 -19.94 4.70 -3.68
C THR A 84 -20.73 4.75 -2.39
N ILE A 85 -20.10 4.30 -1.30
CA ILE A 85 -20.74 4.24 0.03
C ILE A 85 -20.51 5.48 0.89
N GLY A 86 -19.83 6.50 0.37
CA GLY A 86 -19.54 7.71 1.12
C GLY A 86 -18.90 8.82 0.28
N GLY A 87 -18.50 9.88 0.96
CA GLY A 87 -17.86 11.03 0.35
C GLY A 87 -18.83 11.89 -0.47
N ILE A 88 -18.29 12.53 -1.50
CA ILE A 88 -19.04 13.40 -2.44
C ILE A 88 -18.78 12.96 -3.88
N ILE A 89 -19.53 13.53 -4.81
CA ILE A 89 -19.27 13.40 -6.24
C ILE A 89 -18.35 14.55 -6.68
N ASP A 90 -17.06 14.26 -6.85
CA ASP A 90 -16.06 15.19 -7.39
C ASP A 90 -15.39 14.58 -8.62
N LEU A 91 -15.78 15.06 -9.81
CA LEU A 91 -15.42 14.48 -11.10
C LEU A 91 -14.59 15.46 -11.92
N TYR A 92 -13.42 15.00 -12.36
CA TYR A 92 -12.55 15.70 -13.30
C TYR A 92 -12.69 15.08 -14.69
N LEU A 93 -12.77 15.93 -15.72
CA LEU A 93 -12.77 15.53 -17.12
C LEU A 93 -11.56 16.11 -17.84
N PHE A 94 -10.80 15.26 -18.50
CA PHE A 94 -9.59 15.58 -19.24
C PHE A 94 -9.86 15.40 -20.73
N THR A 95 -9.57 16.41 -21.55
CA THR A 95 -10.07 16.49 -22.93
C THR A 95 -9.09 16.04 -24.00
N GLY A 96 -7.87 15.63 -23.61
CA GLY A 96 -6.86 15.12 -24.53
C GLY A 96 -6.26 16.22 -25.42
N PRO A 97 -6.08 15.99 -26.74
CA PRO A 97 -6.77 15.00 -27.57
C PRO A 97 -6.07 13.64 -27.69
N THR A 98 -4.82 13.48 -27.28
CA THR A 98 -4.13 12.17 -27.28
C THR A 98 -4.17 11.50 -25.90
N ALA A 99 -3.93 10.19 -25.84
CA ALA A 99 -3.79 9.48 -24.55
C ALA A 99 -2.70 10.10 -23.66
N GLN A 100 -1.60 10.58 -24.27
CA GLN A 100 -0.51 11.24 -23.55
C GLN A 100 -0.97 12.57 -22.94
N ASP A 101 -1.75 13.36 -23.67
CA ASP A 101 -2.29 14.63 -23.17
C ASP A 101 -3.26 14.40 -22.01
N VAL A 102 -4.11 13.37 -22.10
CA VAL A 102 -5.02 12.98 -21.02
C VAL A 102 -4.23 12.62 -19.75
N ILE A 103 -3.14 11.85 -19.87
CA ILE A 103 -2.28 11.49 -18.73
C ILE A 103 -1.60 12.73 -18.14
N GLN A 104 -1.09 13.64 -18.96
CA GLN A 104 -0.47 14.88 -18.48
C GLN A 104 -1.48 15.76 -17.72
N GLN A 105 -2.69 15.93 -18.26
CA GLN A 105 -3.76 16.68 -17.61
C GLN A 105 -4.19 16.04 -16.28
N TYR A 106 -4.20 14.71 -16.20
CA TYR A 106 -4.45 13.98 -14.95
C TYR A 106 -3.36 14.24 -13.91
N TRP A 107 -2.09 14.21 -14.30
CA TRP A 107 -0.96 14.54 -13.43
C TRP A 107 -0.95 15.99 -12.93
N ASP A 108 -1.50 16.93 -13.71
CA ASP A 108 -1.66 18.32 -13.24
C ASP A 108 -2.65 18.43 -12.06
N VAL A 109 -3.51 17.43 -11.86
CA VAL A 109 -4.44 17.34 -10.72
C VAL A 109 -3.84 16.55 -9.56
N ILE A 110 -3.31 15.35 -9.82
CA ILE A 110 -2.88 14.43 -8.74
C ILE A 110 -1.40 14.57 -8.35
N GLY A 111 -0.63 15.36 -9.09
CA GLY A 111 0.82 15.45 -8.96
C GLY A 111 1.56 14.59 -9.98
N LYS A 112 2.77 15.04 -10.33
CA LYS A 112 3.64 14.33 -11.27
C LYS A 112 4.38 13.19 -10.57
N PRO A 113 4.73 12.11 -11.28
CA PRO A 113 5.60 11.07 -10.73
C PRO A 113 6.90 11.65 -10.18
N THR A 114 7.37 11.11 -9.06
CA THR A 114 8.68 11.47 -8.50
C THR A 114 9.81 11.02 -9.44
N MET A 115 10.93 11.73 -9.44
CA MET A 115 12.12 11.30 -10.19
C MET A 115 12.83 10.21 -9.38
N PRO A 116 12.88 8.95 -9.84
CA PRO A 116 13.58 7.91 -9.11
C PRO A 116 15.11 8.15 -9.14
N PRO A 117 15.85 7.72 -8.10
CA PRO A 117 17.30 7.70 -8.17
C PRO A 117 17.75 6.69 -9.24
N TYR A 118 18.87 6.96 -9.90
CA TYR A 118 19.31 6.15 -11.05
C TYR A 118 19.49 4.66 -10.71
N TRP A 119 19.99 4.36 -9.51
CA TRP A 119 20.21 2.99 -9.04
C TRP A 119 18.93 2.16 -8.95
N SER A 120 17.76 2.78 -8.74
CA SER A 120 16.50 2.05 -8.63
C SER A 120 15.96 1.57 -9.97
N LEU A 121 16.63 1.91 -11.08
CA LEU A 121 16.36 1.39 -12.42
C LEU A 121 17.20 0.14 -12.73
N GLY A 122 18.15 -0.20 -11.85
CA GLY A 122 18.98 -1.40 -11.94
C GLY A 122 18.22 -2.68 -11.63
N PHE A 123 18.92 -3.81 -11.60
CA PHE A 123 18.31 -5.08 -11.20
C PHE A 123 18.32 -5.23 -9.67
N HIS A 124 17.17 -5.59 -9.10
CA HIS A 124 16.95 -5.80 -7.67
C HIS A 124 16.79 -7.29 -7.38
N LEU A 125 17.44 -7.80 -6.33
CA LEU A 125 17.30 -9.20 -5.93
C LEU A 125 16.71 -9.30 -4.52
N CYS A 126 15.56 -9.99 -4.43
CA CYS A 126 14.82 -10.19 -3.18
C CYS A 126 14.27 -11.62 -3.11
N ARG A 127 13.97 -12.06 -1.88
CA ARG A 127 13.01 -13.13 -1.58
C ARG A 127 12.64 -13.09 -0.11
N TYR A 128 11.46 -13.57 0.22
CA TYR A 128 11.20 -14.10 1.54
C TYR A 128 12.01 -15.41 1.73
N GLY A 129 12.79 -15.48 2.81
CA GLY A 129 13.40 -16.71 3.29
C GLY A 129 14.85 -16.91 2.84
N TYR A 130 15.67 -15.86 2.93
CA TYR A 130 17.12 -16.05 3.05
C TYR A 130 17.45 -16.70 4.41
N ASN A 131 16.68 -16.40 5.45
CA ASN A 131 16.68 -16.94 6.82
C ASN A 131 17.93 -16.68 7.67
N ASN A 132 19.08 -16.36 7.07
CA ASN A 132 20.29 -15.96 7.78
C ASN A 132 21.31 -15.27 6.86
N ILE A 133 22.30 -14.62 7.48
CA ILE A 133 23.36 -13.85 6.79
C ILE A 133 24.22 -14.69 5.85
N ASN A 134 24.44 -15.97 6.14
CA ASN A 134 25.29 -16.82 5.31
C ASN A 134 24.59 -17.18 3.99
N ASN A 135 23.30 -17.46 4.04
CA ASN A 135 22.49 -17.69 2.84
C ASN A 135 22.40 -16.43 1.97
N LEU A 136 22.23 -15.25 2.60
CA LEU A 136 22.24 -13.96 1.91
C LEU A 136 23.58 -13.72 1.20
N ARG A 137 24.71 -13.85 1.92
CA ARG A 137 26.06 -13.76 1.36
C ARG A 137 26.30 -14.76 0.23
N ALA A 138 25.83 -16.00 0.38
CA ALA A 138 25.99 -17.02 -0.65
C ALA A 138 25.22 -16.68 -1.93
N VAL A 139 24.07 -16.01 -1.84
CA VAL A 139 23.31 -15.54 -3.01
C VAL A 139 24.05 -14.38 -3.69
N ILE A 140 24.51 -13.40 -2.92
CA ILE A 140 25.30 -12.26 -3.39
C ILE A 140 26.57 -12.77 -4.13
N GLN A 141 27.31 -13.69 -3.51
CA GLN A 141 28.52 -14.26 -4.10
C GLN A 141 28.23 -14.99 -5.40
N ARG A 142 27.14 -15.76 -5.50
CA ARG A 142 26.78 -16.44 -6.76
C ARG A 142 26.41 -15.47 -7.87
N MET A 143 25.75 -14.36 -7.55
CA MET A 143 25.46 -13.30 -8.53
C MET A 143 26.74 -12.66 -9.04
N HIS A 144 27.68 -12.38 -8.12
CA HIS A 144 29.00 -11.86 -8.44
C HIS A 144 29.82 -12.84 -9.31
N ASP A 145 29.94 -14.10 -8.90
CA ASP A 145 30.73 -15.12 -9.60
C ASP A 145 30.21 -15.44 -11.01
N ALA A 146 28.90 -15.29 -11.21
CA ALA A 146 28.26 -15.47 -12.51
C ALA A 146 28.24 -14.18 -13.36
N GLU A 147 28.85 -13.09 -12.88
CA GLU A 147 28.88 -11.78 -13.53
C GLU A 147 27.48 -11.24 -13.88
N PHE A 148 26.47 -11.56 -13.05
CA PHE A 148 25.13 -11.01 -13.22
C PHE A 148 25.07 -9.56 -12.72
N PRO A 149 24.68 -8.60 -13.56
CA PRO A 149 24.52 -7.23 -13.11
C PRO A 149 23.34 -7.11 -12.16
N TYR A 150 23.58 -6.54 -10.98
CA TYR A 150 22.52 -6.15 -10.04
C TYR A 150 23.01 -5.00 -9.15
N ASP A 151 22.10 -4.08 -8.86
CA ASP A 151 22.37 -2.83 -8.16
C ASP A 151 21.89 -2.89 -6.71
N VAL A 152 20.85 -3.66 -6.41
CA VAL A 152 20.17 -3.59 -5.11
C VAL A 152 19.92 -4.97 -4.50
N GLN A 153 20.41 -5.17 -3.29
CA GLN A 153 20.08 -6.35 -2.47
C GLN A 153 18.96 -6.01 -1.49
N TRP A 154 17.98 -6.90 -1.39
CA TRP A 154 16.84 -6.73 -0.50
C TRP A 154 16.86 -7.77 0.62
N THR A 155 16.24 -7.46 1.76
CA THR A 155 15.84 -8.46 2.75
C THR A 155 14.38 -8.27 3.13
N ASP A 156 13.69 -9.40 3.28
CA ASP A 156 12.32 -9.49 3.75
C ASP A 156 12.29 -9.55 5.29
N ILE A 157 11.13 -9.83 5.88
CA ILE A 157 10.87 -9.86 7.32
C ILE A 157 11.73 -10.88 8.07
N ASP A 158 12.36 -11.84 7.37
CA ASP A 158 13.29 -12.81 7.95
C ASP A 158 14.54 -12.16 8.54
N ALA A 159 14.92 -10.95 8.09
CA ALA A 159 16.01 -10.19 8.68
C ALA A 159 15.65 -9.52 10.03
N MET A 160 14.37 -9.33 10.33
CA MET A 160 13.90 -8.66 11.54
C MET A 160 13.97 -9.59 12.77
N SER A 161 14.16 -9.02 13.96
CA SER A 161 14.07 -9.80 15.20
C SER A 161 12.60 -10.12 15.49
N SER A 162 12.21 -11.38 15.35
CA SER A 162 10.82 -11.82 15.58
C SER A 162 9.78 -10.99 14.80
N THR A 163 10.12 -10.65 13.53
CA THR A 163 9.27 -9.86 12.62
C THR A 163 8.83 -8.50 13.17
N LEU A 164 9.63 -7.93 14.08
CA LEU A 164 9.42 -6.59 14.63
C LEU A 164 10.10 -5.53 13.73
N ASP A 165 9.32 -4.58 13.22
CA ASP A 165 9.85 -3.45 12.45
C ASP A 165 10.94 -2.69 13.21
N PHE A 166 11.87 -2.10 12.45
CA PHE A 166 13.00 -1.33 12.98
C PHE A 166 13.90 -2.13 13.94
N THR A 167 13.96 -3.44 13.74
CA THR A 167 14.91 -4.34 14.39
C THR A 167 15.59 -5.24 13.37
N TYR A 168 16.69 -5.90 13.75
CA TYR A 168 17.23 -7.02 12.99
C TYR A 168 17.64 -8.16 13.93
N ASP A 169 17.58 -9.39 13.44
CA ASP A 169 17.94 -10.59 14.19
C ASP A 169 19.46 -10.65 14.39
N GLN A 170 19.90 -10.32 15.61
CA GLN A 170 21.31 -10.33 16.02
C GLN A 170 21.96 -11.73 16.02
N THR A 171 21.17 -12.80 15.89
CA THR A 171 21.65 -14.18 15.85
C THR A 171 21.77 -14.66 14.40
N ASN A 172 20.67 -14.67 13.65
CA ASN A 172 20.66 -15.19 12.28
C ASN A 172 21.24 -14.20 11.27
N PHE A 173 21.12 -12.90 11.54
CA PHE A 173 21.60 -11.80 10.70
C PHE A 173 22.75 -11.02 11.35
N ASN A 174 23.53 -11.69 12.21
CA ASN A 174 24.75 -11.11 12.79
C ASN A 174 25.73 -10.66 11.69
N GLY A 175 26.14 -9.39 11.73
CA GLY A 175 26.99 -8.76 10.72
C GLY A 175 26.25 -8.27 9.47
N LEU A 176 24.92 -8.11 9.54
CA LEU A 176 24.13 -7.45 8.49
C LEU A 176 24.61 -5.99 8.24
N PRO A 177 24.86 -5.14 9.26
CA PRO A 177 25.41 -3.80 9.01
C PRO A 177 26.72 -3.81 8.22
N ASP A 178 27.64 -4.71 8.57
CA ASP A 178 28.93 -4.85 7.85
C ASP A 178 28.74 -5.30 6.40
N LEU A 179 27.77 -6.20 6.14
CA LEU A 179 27.44 -6.64 4.79
C LEU A 179 26.89 -5.48 3.96
N VAL A 180 26.02 -4.65 4.54
CA VAL A 180 25.43 -3.48 3.87
C VAL A 180 26.52 -2.48 3.51
N HIS A 181 27.45 -2.20 4.44
CA HIS A 181 28.61 -1.37 4.15
C HIS A 181 29.50 -1.93 3.03
N SER A 182 29.70 -3.26 2.99
CA SER A 182 30.46 -3.92 1.91
C SER A 182 29.78 -3.70 0.56
N LEU A 183 28.46 -3.91 0.47
CA LEU A 183 27.68 -3.67 -0.74
C LEU A 183 27.80 -2.22 -1.21
N GLN A 184 27.68 -1.26 -0.30
CA GLN A 184 27.81 0.16 -0.61
C GLN A 184 29.21 0.55 -1.08
N SER A 185 30.26 -0.07 -0.52
CA SER A 185 31.64 0.14 -0.97
C SER A 185 31.89 -0.35 -2.41
N GLU A 186 31.05 -1.26 -2.90
CA GLU A 186 31.05 -1.77 -4.27
C GLU A 186 30.08 -0.98 -5.19
N GLY A 187 29.45 0.07 -4.68
CA GLY A 187 28.48 0.88 -5.44
C GLY A 187 27.10 0.22 -5.56
N LYS A 188 26.77 -0.75 -4.71
CA LYS A 188 25.44 -1.37 -4.61
C LYS A 188 24.63 -0.71 -3.50
N HIS A 189 23.33 -0.95 -3.51
CA HIS A 189 22.38 -0.42 -2.55
C HIS A 189 21.65 -1.53 -1.79
N TYR A 190 21.10 -1.17 -0.64
CA TYR A 190 20.35 -2.09 0.21
C TYR A 190 18.96 -1.54 0.53
N VAL A 191 17.94 -2.40 0.41
CA VAL A 191 16.54 -2.08 0.73
C VAL A 191 16.02 -3.10 1.73
N ASN A 192 15.44 -2.64 2.83
CA ASN A 192 14.71 -3.50 3.77
C ASN A 192 13.20 -3.27 3.65
N ILE A 193 12.45 -4.32 3.95
CA ILE A 193 11.01 -4.21 4.17
C ILE A 193 10.72 -3.53 5.52
N ILE A 194 9.60 -2.81 5.61
CA ILE A 194 8.95 -2.34 6.83
C ILE A 194 7.45 -2.56 6.63
N ASP A 195 6.79 -3.19 7.60
CA ASP A 195 5.34 -3.40 7.58
C ASP A 195 4.61 -2.22 8.24
N CYS A 196 3.30 -2.11 7.99
CA CYS A 196 2.49 -1.09 8.65
C CYS A 196 2.10 -1.42 10.10
N GLY A 197 2.32 -2.66 10.55
CA GLY A 197 1.78 -3.19 11.81
C GLY A 197 2.81 -3.25 12.94
N ILE A 198 2.69 -2.38 13.94
CA ILE A 198 3.62 -2.32 15.08
C ILE A 198 3.18 -3.28 16.19
N SER A 199 4.02 -4.26 16.54
CA SER A 199 3.75 -5.21 17.64
C SER A 199 3.38 -4.51 18.95
N SER A 200 2.30 -4.95 19.59
CA SER A 200 1.76 -4.36 20.82
C SER A 200 1.94 -5.21 22.07
N THR A 201 2.63 -6.35 21.96
CA THR A 201 2.75 -7.36 23.02
C THR A 201 4.10 -7.37 23.74
N GLN A 202 5.05 -6.54 23.29
CA GLN A 202 6.38 -6.48 23.88
C GLN A 202 6.33 -5.87 25.29
N PRO A 203 7.19 -6.31 26.23
CA PRO A 203 7.27 -5.68 27.55
C PRO A 203 7.53 -4.18 27.45
N SER A 204 6.90 -3.38 28.31
CA SER A 204 7.06 -1.93 28.28
C SER A 204 8.53 -1.51 28.42
N GLY A 205 8.98 -0.60 27.57
CA GLY A 205 10.35 -0.10 27.52
C GLY A 205 11.32 -0.98 26.74
N THR A 206 10.84 -2.00 26.02
CA THR A 206 11.68 -2.91 25.23
C THR A 206 11.50 -2.76 23.72
N TYR A 207 10.45 -2.06 23.26
CA TYR A 207 10.18 -1.91 21.84
C TYR A 207 9.79 -0.46 21.53
N LEU A 208 10.82 0.34 21.22
CA LEU A 208 10.73 1.78 21.03
C LEU A 208 9.63 2.23 20.03
N PRO A 209 9.44 1.58 18.86
CA PRO A 209 8.36 1.94 17.94
C PRO A 209 6.98 1.94 18.64
N TYR A 210 6.68 0.91 19.43
CA TYR A 210 5.41 0.83 20.17
C TYR A 210 5.37 1.79 21.35
N ASP A 211 6.39 1.81 22.21
CA ASP A 211 6.41 2.60 23.44
C ASP A 211 6.30 4.11 23.16
N ASP A 212 7.07 4.63 22.18
CA ASP A 212 7.02 6.04 21.81
C ASP A 212 5.74 6.38 21.04
N GLY A 213 5.28 5.47 20.16
CA GLY A 213 4.03 5.65 19.44
C GLY A 213 2.81 5.74 20.38
N LEU A 214 2.77 4.87 21.39
CA LEU A 214 1.71 4.87 22.39
C LEU A 214 1.72 6.16 23.22
N LYS A 215 2.92 6.61 23.62
CA LYS A 215 3.11 7.87 24.36
C LYS A 215 2.64 9.08 23.55
N ARG A 216 2.85 9.09 22.23
CA ARG A 216 2.44 10.18 21.33
C ARG A 216 0.96 10.09 20.93
N GLY A 217 0.29 8.95 21.14
CA GLY A 217 -1.10 8.74 20.74
C GLY A 217 -1.30 8.73 19.23
N ILE A 218 -0.38 8.10 18.49
CA ILE A 218 -0.36 8.11 17.01
C ILE A 218 -1.10 6.94 16.35
N PHE A 219 -1.54 5.95 17.12
CA PHE A 219 -2.19 4.77 16.56
C PHE A 219 -3.66 5.02 16.25
N ILE A 220 -4.16 4.36 15.21
CA ILE A 220 -5.60 4.31 14.90
C ILE A 220 -6.34 3.77 16.13
N THR A 221 -7.44 4.41 16.51
CA THR A 221 -8.20 4.02 17.71
C THR A 221 -9.50 3.30 17.37
N LYS A 222 -10.04 2.59 18.36
CA LYS A 222 -11.38 1.98 18.27
C LYS A 222 -12.46 3.07 18.16
N PHE A 223 -13.62 2.72 17.61
CA PHE A 223 -14.76 3.63 17.51
C PHE A 223 -15.17 4.21 18.87
N ASN A 224 -15.31 5.53 18.95
CA ASN A 224 -15.64 6.26 20.19
C ASN A 224 -14.73 5.92 21.39
N SER A 225 -13.45 5.62 21.12
CA SER A 225 -12.46 5.31 22.15
C SER A 225 -11.13 6.00 21.87
N THR A 226 -10.34 6.19 22.92
CA THR A 226 -8.94 6.62 22.84
C THR A 226 -7.97 5.43 22.82
N GLU A 227 -8.48 4.20 22.98
CA GLU A 227 -7.67 2.99 22.93
C GLU A 227 -7.29 2.64 21.49
N PRO A 228 -6.02 2.28 21.23
CA PRO A 228 -5.61 1.75 19.94
C PRO A 228 -6.45 0.53 19.51
N ILE A 229 -6.78 0.46 18.22
CA ILE A 229 -7.32 -0.76 17.64
C ILE A 229 -6.19 -1.81 17.56
N ILE A 230 -6.50 -3.04 17.97
CA ILE A 230 -5.54 -4.15 17.94
C ILE A 230 -5.94 -5.10 16.81
N GLY A 231 -5.06 -5.28 15.83
CA GLY A 231 -5.17 -6.31 14.80
C GLY A 231 -4.10 -7.38 14.99
N GLN A 232 -3.79 -8.09 13.91
CA GLN A 232 -2.76 -9.12 13.90
C GLN A 232 -2.05 -9.15 12.54
N VAL A 233 -0.72 -9.08 12.55
CA VAL A 233 0.13 -9.27 11.35
C VAL A 233 1.31 -10.18 11.73
N TRP A 234 2.45 -10.06 11.06
CA TRP A 234 3.61 -10.94 11.19
C TRP A 234 4.15 -11.09 12.63
N PRO A 235 4.27 -10.03 13.45
CA PRO A 235 4.76 -10.16 14.82
C PRO A 235 3.69 -10.58 15.83
N GLY A 236 2.49 -10.98 15.39
CA GLY A 236 1.36 -11.28 16.25
C GLY A 236 0.44 -10.07 16.40
N LEU A 237 -0.02 -9.76 17.62
CA LEU A 237 -0.95 -8.65 17.84
C LEU A 237 -0.25 -7.31 17.61
N THR A 238 -0.88 -6.45 16.80
CA THR A 238 -0.31 -5.19 16.33
C THR A 238 -1.27 -4.03 16.51
N VAL A 239 -0.71 -2.83 16.60
CA VAL A 239 -1.39 -1.54 16.43
C VAL A 239 -0.93 -0.90 15.12
N PHE A 240 -1.74 -0.01 14.57
CA PHE A 240 -1.53 0.55 13.24
C PHE A 240 -1.29 2.06 13.36
N PRO A 241 -0.13 2.60 12.93
CA PRO A 241 0.11 4.03 12.90
C PRO A 241 -0.93 4.75 12.02
N ASP A 242 -1.41 5.90 12.48
CA ASP A 242 -2.28 6.76 11.69
C ASP A 242 -1.44 7.80 10.95
N PHE A 243 -1.09 7.53 9.70
CA PHE A 243 -0.29 8.43 8.87
C PHE A 243 -1.01 9.73 8.46
N THR A 244 -2.29 9.92 8.83
CA THR A 244 -2.97 11.22 8.68
C THR A 244 -2.63 12.21 9.81
N ASN A 245 -2.06 11.72 10.90
CA ASN A 245 -1.61 12.52 12.04
C ASN A 245 -0.16 12.99 11.84
N ALA A 246 0.09 14.30 11.96
CA ALA A 246 1.42 14.88 11.80
C ALA A 246 2.45 14.33 12.82
N SER A 247 2.01 13.99 14.03
CA SER A 247 2.88 13.37 15.05
C SER A 247 3.36 11.98 14.64
N THR A 248 2.57 11.26 13.83
CA THR A 248 2.95 9.94 13.29
C THR A 248 4.07 10.09 12.28
N VAL A 249 4.01 11.12 11.43
CA VAL A 249 5.06 11.40 10.45
C VAL A 249 6.38 11.69 11.15
N GLU A 250 6.38 12.55 12.17
CA GLU A 250 7.59 12.85 12.95
C GLU A 250 8.14 11.59 13.66
N TRP A 251 7.26 10.78 14.24
CA TRP A 251 7.64 9.51 14.85
C TRP A 251 8.26 8.55 13.82
N TRP A 252 7.63 8.37 12.66
CA TRP A 252 8.09 7.49 11.60
C TRP A 252 9.49 7.86 11.11
N THR A 253 9.69 9.14 10.78
CA THR A 253 11.00 9.64 10.33
C THR A 253 12.07 9.47 11.40
N ASN A 254 11.77 9.74 12.67
CA ASN A 254 12.75 9.61 13.76
C ASN A 254 13.14 8.15 14.05
N ILE A 255 12.15 7.24 14.05
CA ILE A 255 12.40 5.81 14.25
C ILE A 255 13.18 5.24 13.06
N ALA A 256 12.81 5.59 11.83
CA ALA A 256 13.54 5.20 10.63
C ALA A 256 14.97 5.73 10.63
N ALA A 257 15.19 7.00 11.01
CA ALA A 257 16.54 7.57 11.12
C ALA A 257 17.39 6.85 12.19
N THR A 258 16.80 6.54 13.35
CA THR A 258 17.48 5.77 14.40
C THR A 258 17.86 4.37 13.93
N PHE A 259 16.99 3.71 13.15
CA PHE A 259 17.29 2.41 12.59
C PHE A 259 18.34 2.50 11.47
N HIS A 260 18.30 3.56 10.66
CA HIS A 260 19.30 3.86 9.63
C HIS A 260 20.72 4.02 10.21
N ASP A 261 20.85 4.59 11.42
CA ASP A 261 22.14 4.65 12.13
C ASP A 261 22.69 3.26 12.50
N THR A 262 21.83 2.24 12.54
CA THR A 262 22.20 0.85 12.82
C THR A 262 22.45 0.06 11.55
N ILE A 263 21.57 0.18 10.55
CA ILE A 263 21.68 -0.44 9.24
C ILE A 263 21.45 0.68 8.21
N PRO A 264 22.49 1.12 7.47
CA PRO A 264 22.36 2.27 6.57
C PRO A 264 21.68 1.85 5.26
N PHE A 265 20.37 1.62 5.28
CA PHE A 265 19.59 1.27 4.10
C PHE A 265 19.42 2.46 3.14
N ASP A 266 19.38 2.17 1.84
CA ASP A 266 19.28 3.16 0.76
C ASP A 266 17.84 3.41 0.31
N GLY A 267 16.90 2.56 0.75
CA GLY A 267 15.48 2.68 0.49
C GLY A 267 14.66 1.76 1.37
N ILE A 268 13.36 2.00 1.43
CA ILE A 268 12.40 1.23 2.23
C ILE A 268 11.37 0.62 1.29
N TRP A 269 11.13 -0.68 1.45
CA TRP A 269 9.97 -1.36 0.91
C TRP A 269 8.86 -1.35 1.98
N ILE A 270 7.85 -0.51 1.79
CA ILE A 270 6.66 -0.51 2.65
C ILE A 270 5.69 -1.58 2.15
N ASP A 271 5.26 -2.49 3.02
CA ASP A 271 4.35 -3.59 2.67
C ASP A 271 3.17 -3.69 3.65
N MET A 272 2.19 -4.52 3.28
CA MET A 272 0.99 -4.82 4.08
C MET A 272 0.09 -3.61 4.32
N ASN A 273 0.20 -2.57 3.50
CA ASN A 273 -0.32 -1.24 3.78
C ASN A 273 -1.65 -0.89 3.09
N GLU A 274 -2.49 -1.90 2.85
CA GLU A 274 -3.87 -1.67 2.48
C GLU A 274 -4.71 -0.95 3.55
N PRO A 275 -4.58 -1.15 4.89
CA PRO A 275 -3.69 -2.02 5.67
C PRO A 275 -4.21 -3.45 5.83
N SER A 276 -3.35 -4.44 5.65
CA SER A 276 -3.64 -5.86 5.86
C SER A 276 -3.79 -6.19 7.34
N ASN A 277 -4.73 -7.09 7.63
CA ASN A 277 -4.96 -7.64 8.94
C ASN A 277 -5.28 -9.14 8.82
N PHE A 278 -4.62 -9.99 9.61
CA PHE A 278 -4.83 -11.44 9.56
C PHE A 278 -6.11 -11.89 10.26
N ILE A 279 -6.74 -10.98 11.00
CA ILE A 279 -8.07 -11.13 11.58
C ILE A 279 -8.99 -10.05 11.01
N ASP A 280 -10.28 -10.36 10.87
CA ASP A 280 -11.24 -9.41 10.33
C ASP A 280 -11.58 -8.34 11.36
N GLY A 281 -11.25 -7.09 11.06
CA GLY A 281 -11.57 -5.94 11.90
C GLY A 281 -10.58 -5.70 13.03
N SER A 282 -10.77 -6.38 14.17
CA SER A 282 -9.92 -6.24 15.34
C SER A 282 -9.93 -7.50 16.20
N HIS A 283 -9.02 -7.58 17.16
CA HIS A 283 -8.98 -8.63 18.18
C HIS A 283 -10.32 -8.78 18.93
N ASP A 284 -11.05 -7.69 19.11
CA ASP A 284 -12.35 -7.66 19.80
C ASP A 284 -13.54 -7.71 18.82
N GLY A 285 -13.28 -7.87 17.51
CA GLY A 285 -14.24 -7.74 16.42
C GLY A 285 -14.59 -6.28 16.11
N CYS A 286 -15.63 -6.08 15.30
CA CYS A 286 -16.17 -4.75 14.97
C CYS A 286 -17.52 -4.51 15.65
N THR A 287 -17.92 -3.24 15.68
CA THR A 287 -19.22 -2.87 16.25
C THR A 287 -20.36 -3.14 15.26
N ASN A 288 -21.60 -2.87 15.66
CA ASN A 288 -22.78 -3.00 14.81
C ASN A 288 -23.30 -1.64 14.29
N ASN A 289 -22.44 -0.61 14.22
CA ASN A 289 -22.84 0.70 13.71
C ASN A 289 -22.95 0.72 12.18
N SER A 290 -23.45 1.82 11.62
CA SER A 290 -23.68 1.97 10.18
C SER A 290 -22.42 2.08 9.32
N LEU A 291 -21.23 2.25 9.92
CA LEU A 291 -19.95 2.23 9.20
C LEU A 291 -19.43 0.79 9.07
N ASP A 292 -19.50 0.02 10.16
CA ASP A 292 -19.09 -1.38 10.16
C ASP A 292 -20.09 -2.28 9.41
N LYS A 293 -21.36 -1.87 9.38
CA LYS A 293 -22.47 -2.56 8.67
C LYS A 293 -23.27 -1.56 7.84
N PRO A 294 -22.72 -1.07 6.72
CA PRO A 294 -23.41 -0.10 5.89
C PRO A 294 -24.62 -0.72 5.18
N PRO A 295 -25.61 0.11 4.79
CA PRO A 295 -26.82 -0.36 4.11
C PRO A 295 -26.55 -0.97 2.73
N PHE A 296 -25.40 -0.64 2.13
CA PHE A 296 -24.88 -1.24 0.91
C PHE A 296 -23.40 -1.56 1.12
N VAL A 297 -22.99 -2.77 0.76
CA VAL A 297 -21.60 -3.22 0.75
C VAL A 297 -21.23 -3.45 -0.72
N PRO A 298 -20.19 -2.78 -1.27
CA PRO A 298 -19.66 -3.08 -2.60
C PRO A 298 -19.21 -4.55 -2.68
N HIS A 299 -18.94 -5.07 -3.88
CA HIS A 299 -18.67 -6.50 -4.09
C HIS A 299 -17.23 -6.88 -3.69
N VAL A 300 -16.82 -6.47 -2.50
CA VAL A 300 -15.49 -6.71 -1.93
C VAL A 300 -15.32 -8.19 -1.62
N LEU A 301 -14.10 -8.71 -1.80
CA LEU A 301 -13.78 -10.09 -1.47
C LEU A 301 -14.08 -10.40 0.00
N GLY A 302 -14.95 -11.37 0.27
CA GLY A 302 -15.37 -11.75 1.62
C GLY A 302 -16.61 -11.02 2.14
N ASP A 303 -17.28 -10.22 1.31
CA ASP A 303 -18.59 -9.60 1.57
C ASP A 303 -18.65 -8.71 2.84
N SER A 304 -17.49 -8.23 3.30
CA SER A 304 -17.36 -7.35 4.46
C SER A 304 -16.22 -6.36 4.24
N LEU A 305 -16.46 -5.09 4.59
CA LEU A 305 -15.43 -4.05 4.53
C LEU A 305 -14.29 -4.29 5.52
N SER A 306 -14.52 -5.03 6.61
CA SER A 306 -13.48 -5.37 7.59
C SER A 306 -12.69 -6.64 7.23
N ALA A 307 -13.06 -7.34 6.15
CA ALA A 307 -12.41 -8.58 5.76
C ALA A 307 -10.95 -8.29 5.40
N LYS A 308 -10.00 -8.96 6.07
CA LYS A 308 -8.55 -8.76 5.91
C LYS A 308 -8.05 -7.33 6.19
N THR A 309 -8.78 -6.52 6.95
CA THR A 309 -8.36 -5.17 7.32
C THR A 309 -8.96 -4.73 8.67
N LEU A 310 -8.88 -3.45 9.01
CA LEU A 310 -9.40 -2.87 10.24
C LEU A 310 -10.91 -2.66 10.21
N CYS A 311 -11.52 -2.44 11.38
CA CYS A 311 -12.93 -2.07 11.44
C CYS A 311 -13.16 -0.73 10.72
N PRO A 312 -14.15 -0.61 9.81
CA PRO A 312 -14.42 0.64 9.10
C PRO A 312 -14.71 1.82 10.04
N SER A 313 -15.30 1.57 11.21
CA SER A 313 -15.55 2.60 12.21
C SER A 313 -14.32 3.00 13.05
N ALA A 314 -13.17 2.36 12.87
CA ALA A 314 -11.92 2.78 13.51
C ALA A 314 -11.59 4.23 13.15
N GLN A 315 -10.92 4.94 14.05
CA GLN A 315 -10.74 6.38 13.96
C GLN A 315 -9.27 6.73 13.66
N HIS A 316 -9.10 7.48 12.59
CA HIS A 316 -7.90 8.25 12.31
C HIS A 316 -8.11 9.69 12.80
N ALA A 317 -7.05 10.48 12.88
CA ALA A 317 -7.09 11.89 13.21
C ALA A 317 -7.92 12.69 12.20
N LEU A 318 -7.88 12.33 10.91
CA LEU A 318 -8.60 13.05 9.85
C LEU A 318 -10.05 12.59 9.67
N SER A 319 -10.35 11.30 9.79
CA SER A 319 -11.69 10.72 9.58
C SER A 319 -11.78 9.28 10.08
N SER A 320 -12.91 8.61 9.84
CA SER A 320 -13.00 7.17 10.04
C SER A 320 -12.24 6.39 8.98
N HIS A 321 -11.82 5.18 9.32
CA HIS A 321 -11.20 4.23 8.40
C HIS A 321 -12.10 3.94 7.19
N TYR A 322 -13.43 3.94 7.37
CA TYR A 322 -14.43 3.84 6.30
C TYR A 322 -14.21 4.84 5.15
N ASN A 323 -13.71 6.04 5.44
CA ASN A 323 -13.39 7.06 4.44
C ASN A 323 -11.93 7.02 3.97
N LEU A 324 -11.02 6.55 4.82
CA LEU A 324 -9.57 6.68 4.65
C LEU A 324 -8.84 5.38 4.33
N HIS A 325 -9.51 4.24 4.36
CA HIS A 325 -8.92 2.92 4.13
C HIS A 325 -8.12 2.88 2.82
N ASN A 326 -8.75 3.24 1.70
CA ASN A 326 -8.09 3.31 0.38
C ASN A 326 -6.94 4.34 0.30
N MET A 327 -6.72 5.15 1.34
CA MET A 327 -5.66 6.15 1.42
C MET A 327 -4.54 5.75 2.38
N TYR A 328 -4.62 4.61 3.07
CA TYR A 328 -3.64 4.23 4.09
C TYR A 328 -2.22 4.15 3.52
N GLY A 329 -2.01 3.29 2.51
CA GLY A 329 -0.72 3.19 1.83
C GLY A 329 -0.27 4.49 1.15
N TYR A 330 -1.20 5.34 0.69
CA TYR A 330 -0.85 6.68 0.18
C TYR A 330 -0.26 7.58 1.27
N PHE A 331 -0.87 7.61 2.46
CA PHE A 331 -0.37 8.43 3.56
C PHE A 331 0.93 7.88 4.14
N GLU A 332 1.09 6.57 4.20
CA GLU A 332 2.37 5.94 4.58
C GLU A 332 3.49 6.24 3.58
N ALA A 333 3.23 6.06 2.28
CA ALA A 333 4.19 6.40 1.23
C ALA A 333 4.58 7.88 1.29
N LYS A 334 3.62 8.76 1.55
CA LYS A 334 3.87 10.20 1.75
C LYS A 334 4.74 10.47 2.98
N ALA A 335 4.51 9.77 4.10
CA ALA A 335 5.31 9.90 5.31
C ALA A 335 6.75 9.37 5.13
N THR A 336 6.91 8.33 4.31
CA THR A 336 8.19 7.66 4.05
C THR A 336 9.09 8.44 3.09
N ASN A 337 8.51 9.27 2.21
CA ASN A 337 9.23 10.05 1.21
C ASN A 337 9.74 11.43 1.71
N LEU A 338 9.78 11.67 3.03
CA LEU A 338 10.11 12.99 3.60
C LEU A 338 11.58 13.19 3.94
#